data_AF-A0AA89AKQ3-F1
#
_entry.id   AF-A0AA89AKQ3-F1
#
_cell.length_a   1.000
_cell.length_b   1.000
_cell.length_c   1.000
_cell.angle_alpha   90.00
_cell.angle_beta   90.00
_cell.angle_gamma   90.00
#
_symmetry.space_group_name_H-M   'P 1'
#
loop_
_entity.id
_entity.type
_entity.pdbx_description
1 polymer ?
#
loop_
_entity_poly.entity_id
_entity_poly.type
_entity_poly.pdbx_seq_one_letter_code
_entity_poly.pdbx_strand_id
1 'polypeptide(L)'
;MIWIVGVRNLKPLSSSAESLSHQFTQRCSVSGTAKGKGKAKAGQPLKRSKITTKKGAAEEPSAKGSGPRKTELDQMIDNCLKASAPVRFLKPKERAREAEREKMGLMSEARRKEIERLKKQQSENDSPTIIGAEGLDLIKLGMVDADAIPKYKLTVADGRQLAKEYGRVLMRKHRARQAAESTLLRLKKEAIEALPDNLKAAALVPDLTPFPANRFMATLTPPIPGYIDKITEAAKKSAGKEKLR
;
A
#
# COMPACT_ATOMS: atom_id res chain seq x y z
N MET A 1 -54.41 12.17 -8.84
CA MET A 1 -54.68 10.76 -8.47
C MET A 1 -54.56 9.92 -9.74
N ILE A 2 -53.46 9.18 -9.89
CA ILE A 2 -53.34 8.09 -10.87
C ILE A 2 -52.53 6.99 -10.16
N TRP A 3 -53.16 5.84 -9.95
CA TRP A 3 -52.53 4.65 -9.37
C TRP A 3 -51.83 3.88 -10.48
N ILE A 4 -50.58 3.48 -10.28
CA ILE A 4 -49.92 2.46 -11.10
C ILE A 4 -49.73 1.21 -10.25
N VAL A 5 -50.29 0.13 -10.76
CA VAL A 5 -50.42 -1.20 -10.18
C VAL A 5 -49.10 -1.97 -10.35
N GLY A 6 -48.61 -2.52 -9.24
CA GLY A 6 -48.08 -3.89 -9.13
C GLY A 6 -46.89 -4.33 -9.98
N VAL A 7 -45.70 -4.35 -9.37
CA VAL A 7 -44.67 -5.37 -9.67
C VAL A 7 -44.45 -6.17 -8.39
N ARG A 8 -45.16 -7.30 -8.28
CA ARG A 8 -44.88 -8.34 -7.29
C ARG A 8 -44.22 -9.50 -8.03
N ASN A 9 -43.16 -10.04 -7.43
CA ASN A 9 -42.45 -11.29 -7.74
C ASN A 9 -41.22 -11.18 -8.65
N LEU A 10 -40.12 -10.67 -8.09
CA LEU A 10 -38.78 -11.17 -8.42
C LEU A 10 -38.17 -11.75 -7.14
N LYS A 11 -37.85 -13.05 -7.15
CA LYS A 11 -37.17 -13.75 -6.05
C LYS A 11 -35.78 -13.13 -5.88
N PRO A 12 -35.33 -12.80 -4.65
CA PRO A 12 -33.97 -12.29 -4.46
C PRO A 12 -32.97 -13.43 -4.65
N LEU A 13 -32.03 -13.26 -5.59
CA LEU A 13 -30.80 -14.08 -5.70
C LEU A 13 -29.80 -13.75 -4.55
N SER A 14 -30.28 -13.38 -3.36
CA SER A 14 -29.44 -12.85 -2.28
C SER A 14 -28.55 -13.89 -1.61
N SER A 15 -28.89 -15.18 -1.67
CA SER A 15 -28.13 -16.24 -0.99
C SER A 15 -26.78 -16.54 -1.63
N SER A 16 -26.59 -16.25 -2.92
CA SER A 16 -25.30 -16.48 -3.59
C SER A 16 -24.28 -15.38 -3.26
N ALA A 17 -24.75 -14.13 -3.10
CA ALA A 17 -23.89 -12.97 -2.85
C ALA A 17 -23.28 -12.97 -1.44
N GLU A 18 -23.99 -13.46 -0.43
CA GLU A 18 -23.46 -13.56 0.94
C GLU A 18 -22.27 -14.53 1.04
N SER A 19 -22.30 -15.63 0.27
CA SER A 19 -21.23 -16.64 0.27
C SER A 19 -19.93 -16.22 -0.42
N LEU A 20 -19.98 -15.19 -1.28
CA LEU A 20 -18.81 -14.66 -2.01
C LEU A 20 -17.99 -13.67 -1.18
N SER A 21 -18.55 -13.10 -0.12
CA SER A 21 -17.86 -12.11 0.73
C SER A 21 -16.64 -12.70 1.46
N HIS A 22 -16.63 -14.00 1.71
CA HIS A 22 -15.51 -14.70 2.38
C HIS A 22 -14.35 -15.07 1.43
N GLN A 23 -14.58 -15.10 0.12
CA GLN A 23 -13.56 -15.50 -0.87
C GLN A 23 -12.66 -14.34 -1.33
N PHE A 24 -13.03 -13.09 -1.02
CA PHE A 24 -12.20 -11.91 -1.32
C PHE A 24 -11.05 -11.67 -0.33
N THR A 25 -10.83 -12.58 0.61
CA THR A 25 -9.57 -12.60 1.39
C THR A 25 -8.46 -13.18 0.52
N GLN A 26 -7.91 -12.32 -0.33
CA GLN A 26 -6.72 -12.61 -1.13
C GLN A 26 -5.60 -13.08 -0.20
N ARG A 27 -5.38 -14.40 -0.15
CA ARG A 27 -4.20 -14.97 0.48
C ARG A 27 -3.02 -14.62 -0.40
N CYS A 28 -2.33 -13.54 -0.06
CA CYS A 28 -1.01 -13.24 -0.62
C CYS A 28 -0.09 -14.43 -0.33
N SER A 29 0.12 -15.29 -1.32
CA SER A 29 1.27 -16.20 -1.32
C SER A 29 2.50 -15.31 -1.48
N VAL A 30 3.12 -14.95 -0.35
CA VAL A 30 4.44 -14.33 -0.36
C VAL A 30 5.36 -15.34 -1.04
N SER A 31 5.76 -15.05 -2.28
CA SER A 31 6.81 -15.79 -2.97
C SER A 31 8.00 -15.85 -2.02
N GLY A 32 8.34 -17.05 -1.56
CA GLY A 32 9.48 -17.26 -0.68
C GLY A 32 10.67 -16.52 -1.26
N THR A 33 11.24 -15.60 -0.48
CA THR A 33 12.51 -15.00 -0.81
C THR A 33 13.48 -16.13 -1.15
N ALA A 34 14.11 -16.06 -2.32
CA ALA A 34 15.05 -17.06 -2.76
C ALA A 34 16.05 -17.32 -1.64
N LYS A 35 16.01 -18.54 -1.10
CA LYS A 35 16.95 -19.05 -0.10
C LYS A 35 18.36 -18.66 -0.52
N GLY A 36 19.05 -17.92 0.36
CA GLY A 36 20.50 -17.85 0.43
C GLY A 36 21.22 -17.43 -0.85
N LYS A 37 21.35 -16.12 -1.08
CA LYS A 37 22.55 -15.63 -1.76
C LYS A 37 23.73 -15.94 -0.84
N GLY A 38 24.46 -17.02 -1.14
CA GLY A 38 25.67 -17.40 -0.42
C GLY A 38 26.61 -16.20 -0.32
N LYS A 39 27.19 -15.99 0.87
CA LYS A 39 28.23 -14.97 1.08
C LYS A 39 29.31 -15.15 0.01
N ALA A 40 29.35 -14.25 -0.97
CA ALA A 40 30.48 -14.17 -1.87
C ALA A 40 31.72 -13.94 -1.00
N LYS A 41 32.69 -14.86 -1.05
CA LYS A 41 33.96 -14.73 -0.35
C LYS A 41 34.57 -13.38 -0.75
N ALA A 42 34.80 -12.51 0.24
CA ALA A 42 35.51 -11.26 0.05
C ALA A 42 36.90 -11.57 -0.52
N GLY A 43 37.21 -11.05 -1.72
CA GLY A 43 38.57 -11.11 -2.27
C GLY A 43 38.72 -11.58 -3.73
N GLN A 44 37.65 -12.02 -4.43
CA GLN A 44 37.76 -12.31 -5.86
C GLN A 44 37.57 -11.03 -6.70
N PRO A 45 38.58 -10.59 -7.49
CA PRO A 45 38.42 -9.44 -8.37
C PRO A 45 37.40 -9.74 -9.46
N LEU A 46 36.30 -8.98 -9.48
CA LEU A 46 35.28 -9.06 -10.52
C LEU A 46 35.91 -8.77 -11.89
N LYS A 47 35.84 -9.75 -12.81
CA LYS A 47 36.29 -9.59 -14.20
C LYS A 47 35.44 -8.49 -14.87
N ARG A 48 36.00 -7.27 -14.98
CA ARG A 48 35.39 -6.21 -15.79
C ARG A 48 35.57 -6.57 -17.27
N SER A 49 34.46 -6.71 -17.99
CA SER A 49 34.48 -6.81 -19.44
C SER A 49 34.93 -5.47 -20.03
N LYS A 50 36.06 -5.49 -20.75
CA LYS A 50 36.61 -4.34 -21.46
C LYS A 50 35.91 -4.24 -22.82
N ILE A 51 34.99 -3.30 -22.95
CA ILE A 51 34.33 -3.01 -24.22
C ILE A 51 35.27 -2.11 -25.03
N THR A 52 35.85 -2.63 -26.12
CA THR A 52 36.65 -1.84 -27.06
C THR A 52 35.73 -1.23 -28.10
N THR A 53 35.56 0.09 -28.10
CA THR A 53 34.90 0.81 -29.18
C THR A 53 35.91 1.01 -30.33
N LYS A 54 35.69 0.35 -31.47
CA LYS A 54 36.40 0.66 -32.70
C LYS A 54 35.87 1.99 -33.24
N LYS A 55 36.76 2.98 -33.36
CA LYS A 55 36.50 4.27 -34.01
C LYS A 55 36.32 4.00 -35.51
N GLY A 56 35.10 4.20 -36.02
CA GLY A 56 34.72 4.07 -37.42
C GLY A 56 33.88 5.27 -37.86
N ALA A 57 34.02 5.65 -39.12
CA ALA A 57 33.74 6.94 -39.72
C ALA A 57 32.29 7.44 -39.63
N ALA A 58 32.16 8.76 -39.76
CA ALA A 58 30.90 9.47 -39.93
C ALA A 58 30.28 9.16 -41.30
N GLU A 59 28.98 8.87 -41.32
CA GLU A 59 28.11 9.01 -42.49
C GLU A 59 26.83 9.74 -42.07
N GLU A 60 26.40 10.65 -42.94
CA GLU A 60 25.24 11.54 -42.80
C GLU A 60 23.88 10.82 -42.90
N PRO A 61 22.78 11.42 -42.40
CA PRO A 61 21.55 10.69 -42.11
C PRO A 61 20.61 10.65 -43.33
N SER A 62 20.30 9.44 -43.81
CA SER A 62 19.16 9.21 -44.71
C SER A 62 17.95 8.64 -43.96
N ALA A 63 16.76 9.02 -44.45
CA ALA A 63 15.47 8.99 -43.79
C ALA A 63 14.85 7.59 -43.51
N LYS A 64 13.98 7.60 -42.48
CA LYS A 64 12.81 6.74 -42.24
C LYS A 64 12.85 5.30 -42.82
N GLY A 65 13.36 4.38 -42.00
CA GLY A 65 13.04 2.96 -42.08
C GLY A 65 12.93 2.41 -40.66
N SER A 66 11.90 1.60 -40.38
CA SER A 66 11.70 0.93 -39.09
C SER A 66 12.95 0.13 -38.73
N GLY A 67 13.69 0.62 -37.74
CA GLY A 67 14.95 0.02 -37.30
C GLY A 67 14.77 -1.38 -36.72
N PRO A 68 15.87 -2.17 -36.67
CA PRO A 68 15.85 -3.53 -36.16
C PRO A 68 15.30 -3.57 -34.72
N ARG A 69 14.56 -4.64 -34.38
CA ARG A 69 13.99 -4.84 -33.04
C ARG A 69 15.12 -4.78 -32.01
N LYS A 70 15.17 -3.69 -31.24
CA LYS A 70 16.15 -3.48 -30.18
C LYS A 70 15.98 -4.55 -29.12
N THR A 71 17.08 -5.18 -28.70
CA THR A 71 17.06 -6.15 -27.60
C THR A 71 16.60 -5.46 -26.31
N GLU A 72 16.07 -6.21 -25.34
CA GLU A 72 15.62 -5.63 -24.05
C GLU A 72 16.75 -4.85 -23.35
N LEU A 73 18.00 -5.29 -23.54
CA LEU A 73 19.19 -4.63 -23.02
C LEU A 73 19.45 -3.28 -23.72
N ASP A 74 19.29 -3.21 -25.05
CA ASP A 74 19.42 -1.95 -25.80
C ASP A 74 18.32 -0.95 -25.42
N GLN A 75 17.10 -1.44 -25.17
CA GLN A 75 15.99 -0.61 -24.69
C GLN A 75 16.26 -0.07 -23.28
N MET A 76 16.81 -0.91 -22.39
CA MET A 76 17.20 -0.48 -21.05
C MET A 76 18.31 0.58 -21.11
N ILE A 77 19.32 0.40 -21.96
CA ILE A 77 20.40 1.37 -22.17
C ILE A 77 19.84 2.69 -22.71
N ASP A 78 18.98 2.63 -23.72
CA ASP A 78 18.31 3.82 -24.28
C ASP A 78 17.47 4.55 -23.24
N ASN A 79 16.75 3.81 -22.39
CA ASN A 79 15.95 4.38 -21.31
C ASN A 79 16.81 5.04 -20.24
N CYS A 80 17.95 4.44 -19.87
CA CYS A 80 18.92 5.04 -18.96
C CYS A 80 19.55 6.32 -19.54
N LEU A 81 19.86 6.33 -20.84
CA LEU A 81 20.41 7.51 -21.52
C LEU A 81 19.37 8.63 -21.72
N LYS A 82 18.09 8.28 -21.91
CA LYS A 82 16.99 9.24 -22.10
C LYS A 82 16.30 9.65 -20.80
N ALA A 83 16.61 9.00 -19.68
CA ALA A 83 16.06 9.31 -18.39
C ALA A 83 16.32 10.77 -18.05
N SER A 84 15.24 11.53 -17.84
CA SER A 84 15.35 12.91 -17.38
C SER A 84 16.11 12.92 -16.05
N ALA A 85 17.12 13.78 -15.94
CA ALA A 85 17.69 14.14 -14.65
C ALA A 85 16.57 14.61 -13.70
N PRO A 86 16.69 14.36 -12.39
CA PRO A 86 15.74 14.89 -11.41
C PRO A 86 15.65 16.42 -11.57
N VAL A 87 14.42 16.95 -11.55
CA VAL A 87 14.15 18.38 -11.76
C VAL A 87 14.97 19.17 -10.75
N ARG A 88 15.98 19.89 -11.24
CA ARG A 88 16.79 20.77 -10.39
C ARG A 88 15.93 21.96 -9.99
N PHE A 89 16.01 22.37 -8.72
CA PHE A 89 15.36 23.60 -8.28
C PHE A 89 15.90 24.80 -9.07
N LEU A 90 15.03 25.42 -9.87
CA LEU A 90 15.32 26.66 -10.60
C LEU A 90 15.00 27.87 -9.73
N LYS A 91 15.91 28.85 -9.74
CA LYS A 91 15.70 30.13 -9.05
C LYS A 91 14.54 30.89 -9.73
N PRO A 92 13.82 31.78 -9.01
CA PRO A 92 12.68 32.51 -9.58
C PRO A 92 12.99 33.27 -10.87
N LYS A 93 14.19 33.88 -10.97
CA LYS A 93 14.65 34.57 -12.19
C LYS A 93 14.86 33.63 -13.39
N GLU A 94 15.29 32.40 -13.14
CA GLU A 94 15.51 31.39 -14.18
C GLU A 94 14.18 30.84 -14.69
N ARG A 95 13.22 30.62 -13.79
CA ARG A 95 11.84 30.26 -14.16
C ARG A 95 11.15 31.31 -15.02
N ALA A 96 11.33 32.59 -14.69
CA ALA A 96 10.77 33.67 -15.51
C ALA A 96 11.34 33.69 -16.93
N ARG A 97 12.66 33.48 -17.08
CA ARG A 97 13.31 33.38 -18.40
C ARG A 97 12.87 32.15 -19.18
N GLU A 98 12.67 31.01 -18.51
CA GLU A 98 12.10 29.83 -19.15
C GLU A 98 10.66 30.09 -19.59
N ALA A 99 9.82 30.71 -18.75
CA ALA A 99 8.45 31.07 -19.13
C ALA A 99 8.40 32.04 -20.33
N GLU A 100 9.33 33.00 -20.42
CA GLU A 100 9.47 33.88 -21.59
C GLU A 100 9.91 33.09 -22.83
N ARG A 101 10.84 32.15 -22.69
CA ARG A 101 11.24 31.25 -23.80
C ARG A 101 10.09 30.36 -24.26
N GLU A 102 9.30 29.84 -23.32
CA GLU A 102 8.09 29.06 -23.60
C GLU A 102 7.06 29.91 -24.34
N LYS A 103 6.87 31.17 -23.93
CA LYS A 103 6.01 32.14 -24.62
C LYS A 103 6.48 32.42 -26.05
N MET A 104 7.79 32.40 -26.29
CA MET A 104 8.41 32.52 -27.62
C MET A 104 8.48 31.19 -28.39
N GLY A 105 7.90 30.10 -27.87
CA GLY A 105 7.86 28.79 -28.52
C GLY A 105 9.13 27.94 -28.41
N LEU A 106 10.16 28.42 -27.70
CA LEU A 106 11.43 27.73 -27.49
C LEU A 106 11.35 26.82 -26.26
N MET A 107 10.66 25.69 -26.41
CA MET A 107 10.48 24.69 -25.35
C MET A 107 11.72 23.80 -25.18
N SER A 108 12.25 23.70 -23.96
CA SER A 108 13.30 22.73 -23.62
C SER A 108 12.78 21.29 -23.65
N GLU A 109 13.65 20.32 -23.94
CA GLU A 109 13.27 18.89 -23.95
C GLU A 109 12.77 18.41 -22.57
N ALA A 110 13.35 18.93 -21.49
CA ALA A 110 12.94 18.64 -20.13
C ALA A 110 11.49 19.07 -19.88
N ARG A 111 11.10 20.27 -20.36
CA ARG A 111 9.76 20.80 -20.20
C ARG A 111 8.72 20.06 -21.05
N ARG A 112 9.09 19.65 -22.27
CA ARG A 112 8.23 18.81 -23.13
C ARG A 112 7.88 17.48 -22.43
N LYS A 113 8.90 16.81 -21.86
CA LYS A 113 8.70 15.56 -21.08
C LYS A 113 7.85 15.79 -19.83
N GLU A 114 8.00 16.92 -19.16
CA GLU A 114 7.19 17.28 -17.98
C GLU A 114 5.72 17.49 -18.37
N ILE A 115 5.44 18.21 -19.45
CA ILE A 115 4.08 18.41 -19.97
C ILE A 115 3.44 17.07 -20.35
N GLU A 116 4.19 16.16 -21.00
CA GLU A 116 3.69 14.81 -21.32
C GLU A 116 3.37 13.99 -20.07
N ARG A 117 4.20 14.06 -19.02
CA ARG A 117 3.94 13.40 -17.74
C ARG A 117 2.72 13.98 -17.04
N LEU A 118 2.58 15.31 -17.01
CA LEU A 118 1.42 15.98 -16.42
C LEU A 118 0.13 15.64 -17.17
N LYS A 119 0.16 15.56 -18.50
CA LYS A 119 -0.99 15.11 -19.31
C LYS A 119 -1.40 13.68 -19.00
N LYS A 120 -0.43 12.76 -18.86
CA LYS A 120 -0.70 11.35 -18.46
C LYS A 120 -1.30 11.25 -17.05
N GLN A 121 -0.76 11.99 -16.09
CA GLN A 121 -1.30 12.04 -14.74
C GLN A 121 -2.70 12.65 -14.68
N GLN A 122 -2.99 13.65 -15.52
CA GLN A 122 -4.32 14.25 -15.57
C GLN A 122 -5.37 13.27 -16.08
N SER A 123 -5.06 12.47 -17.13
CA SER A 123 -5.97 11.44 -17.62
C SER A 123 -6.24 10.31 -16.61
N GLU A 124 -5.33 10.04 -15.69
CA GLU A 124 -5.50 9.01 -14.65
C GLU A 124 -6.44 9.46 -13.52
N ASN A 125 -6.46 10.76 -13.20
CA ASN A 125 -7.24 11.30 -12.08
C ASN A 125 -8.74 11.49 -12.35
N ASP A 126 -9.15 11.55 -13.62
CA ASP A 126 -10.56 11.74 -13.99
C ASP A 126 -11.39 10.44 -13.87
N SER A 127 -10.72 9.28 -13.76
CA SER A 127 -11.38 8.00 -13.55
C SER A 127 -11.55 7.70 -12.05
N PRO A 128 -12.68 7.10 -11.62
CA PRO A 128 -12.87 6.70 -10.24
C PRO A 128 -11.70 5.82 -9.80
N THR A 129 -11.01 6.24 -8.74
CA THR A 129 -9.76 5.60 -8.31
C THR A 129 -10.05 4.15 -7.92
N ILE A 130 -9.40 3.23 -8.64
CA ILE A 130 -9.44 1.78 -8.43
C ILE A 130 -8.88 1.51 -7.03
N ILE A 131 -9.74 1.17 -6.07
CA ILE A 131 -9.29 0.68 -4.77
C ILE A 131 -9.16 -0.84 -4.88
N GLY A 132 -7.98 -1.33 -5.25
CA GLY A 132 -7.69 -2.76 -5.35
C GLY A 132 -6.93 -3.14 -6.62
N ALA A 133 -6.89 -4.45 -6.91
CA ALA A 133 -6.30 -4.96 -8.13
C ALA A 133 -7.16 -4.58 -9.35
N GLU A 134 -6.49 -4.21 -10.45
CA GLU A 134 -7.15 -3.82 -11.69
C GLU A 134 -8.12 -4.92 -12.16
N GLY A 135 -9.41 -4.57 -12.28
CA GLY A 135 -10.46 -5.50 -12.74
C GLY A 135 -11.34 -6.11 -11.65
N LEU A 136 -11.01 -5.92 -10.37
CA LEU A 136 -11.86 -6.36 -9.24
C LEU A 136 -12.71 -5.24 -8.64
N ASP A 137 -12.81 -4.10 -9.31
CA ASP A 137 -13.68 -3.01 -8.87
C ASP A 137 -15.15 -3.44 -8.95
N LEU A 138 -15.91 -3.19 -7.89
CA LEU A 138 -17.36 -3.46 -7.82
C LEU A 138 -18.14 -2.81 -8.99
N ILE A 139 -17.62 -1.69 -9.51
CA ILE A 139 -18.17 -0.99 -10.67
C ILE A 139 -17.86 -1.75 -11.97
N LYS A 140 -16.62 -2.24 -12.16
CA LYS A 140 -16.23 -2.99 -13.36
C LYS A 140 -16.84 -4.39 -13.42
N LEU A 141 -17.08 -4.99 -12.26
CA LEU A 141 -17.79 -6.25 -12.12
C LEU A 141 -19.32 -6.12 -12.36
N GLY A 142 -19.82 -4.90 -12.58
CA GLY A 142 -21.24 -4.64 -12.85
C GLY A 142 -22.15 -4.83 -11.64
N MET A 143 -21.59 -4.86 -10.43
CA MET A 143 -22.34 -5.05 -9.17
C MET A 143 -22.85 -3.73 -8.60
N VAL A 144 -22.18 -2.61 -8.92
CA VAL A 144 -22.55 -1.26 -8.48
C VAL A 144 -22.52 -0.31 -9.67
N ASP A 145 -23.66 0.33 -9.96
CA ASP A 145 -23.73 1.37 -10.97
C ASP A 145 -23.00 2.63 -10.51
N ALA A 146 -22.06 3.11 -11.32
CA ALA A 146 -21.25 4.30 -11.00
C ALA A 146 -22.12 5.55 -10.77
N ASP A 147 -23.24 5.66 -11.50
CA ASP A 147 -24.13 6.81 -11.45
C ASP A 147 -25.05 6.82 -10.23
N ALA A 148 -25.29 5.65 -9.61
CA ALA A 148 -26.11 5.51 -8.42
C ALA A 148 -25.35 5.83 -7.12
N ILE A 149 -24.03 6.02 -7.20
CA ILE A 149 -23.21 6.31 -6.02
C ILE A 149 -23.53 7.72 -5.51
N PRO A 150 -24.09 7.87 -4.30
CA PRO A 150 -24.40 9.19 -3.76
C PRO A 150 -23.12 9.99 -3.55
N LYS A 151 -22.98 11.08 -4.31
CA LYS A 151 -21.86 12.02 -4.17
C LYS A 151 -22.12 12.93 -2.98
N TYR A 152 -21.51 12.62 -1.84
CA TYR A 152 -21.55 13.50 -0.68
C TYR A 152 -20.73 14.77 -0.94
N LYS A 153 -21.34 15.94 -0.76
CA LYS A 153 -20.66 17.23 -0.84
C LYS A 153 -19.96 17.53 0.48
N LEU A 154 -18.83 16.87 0.74
CA LEU A 154 -17.89 17.43 1.72
C LEU A 154 -17.18 18.59 1.05
N THR A 155 -17.33 19.81 1.57
CA THR A 155 -16.60 20.93 0.99
C THR A 155 -15.10 20.66 1.16
N VAL A 156 -14.29 21.01 0.14
CA VAL A 156 -12.83 20.80 0.19
C VAL A 156 -12.22 21.53 1.41
N ALA A 157 -12.83 22.64 1.84
CA ALA A 157 -12.45 23.38 3.03
C ALA A 157 -12.64 22.55 4.30
N ASP A 158 -13.84 21.97 4.51
CA ASP A 158 -14.15 21.18 5.69
C ASP A 158 -13.29 19.91 5.76
N GLY A 159 -13.07 19.24 4.63
CA GLY A 159 -12.18 18.09 4.55
C GLY A 159 -10.75 18.42 4.96
N ARG A 160 -10.22 19.58 4.53
CA ARG A 160 -8.88 20.06 4.94
C ARG A 160 -8.83 20.40 6.43
N GLN A 161 -9.90 20.96 7.00
CA GLN A 161 -9.97 21.27 8.43
C GLN A 161 -9.99 19.99 9.27
N LEU A 162 -10.85 19.03 8.93
CA LEU A 162 -10.97 17.75 9.64
C LEU A 162 -9.64 16.97 9.63
N ALA A 163 -8.97 16.91 8.47
CA ALA A 163 -7.68 16.24 8.36
C ALA A 163 -6.59 16.88 9.25
N LYS A 164 -6.57 18.22 9.32
CA LYS A 164 -5.63 18.95 10.20
C LYS A 164 -5.91 18.67 11.67
N GLU A 165 -7.18 18.68 12.09
CA GLU A 165 -7.55 18.40 13.48
C GLU A 165 -7.25 16.95 13.88
N TYR A 166 -7.57 15.99 13.00
CA TYR A 166 -7.21 14.60 13.21
C TYR A 166 -5.70 14.43 13.39
N GLY A 167 -4.89 15.04 12.51
CA GLY A 167 -3.44 15.04 12.61
C GLY A 167 -2.93 15.64 13.93
N ARG A 168 -3.52 16.76 14.38
CA ARG A 168 -3.19 17.40 15.67
C ARG A 168 -3.46 16.47 16.86
N VAL A 169 -4.64 15.86 16.90
CA VAL A 169 -5.05 14.94 17.97
C VAL A 169 -4.17 13.69 17.98
N LEU A 170 -3.88 13.12 16.81
CA LEU A 170 -3.03 11.94 16.66
C LEU A 170 -1.61 12.20 17.18
N MET A 171 -1.01 13.34 16.81
CA MET A 171 0.32 13.71 17.29
C MET A 171 0.35 13.99 18.79
N ARG A 172 -0.72 14.57 19.35
CA ARG A 172 -0.85 14.74 20.81
C ARG A 172 -0.87 13.38 21.52
N LYS A 173 -1.70 12.44 21.06
CA LYS A 173 -1.77 11.07 21.62
C LYS A 173 -0.43 10.34 21.51
N HIS A 174 0.23 10.46 20.36
CA HIS A 174 1.54 9.84 20.14
C HIS A 174 2.59 10.38 21.10
N ARG A 175 2.70 11.70 21.26
CA ARG A 175 3.65 12.32 22.21
C ARG A 175 3.36 11.91 23.66
N ALA A 176 2.09 11.88 24.06
CA ALA A 176 1.70 11.43 25.39
C ALA A 176 2.09 9.97 25.64
N ARG A 177 1.88 9.10 24.65
CA ARG A 177 2.31 7.70 24.70
C ARG A 177 3.83 7.57 24.80
N GLN A 178 4.59 8.30 23.98
CA GLN A 178 6.07 8.29 24.02
C GLN A 178 6.59 8.75 25.38
N ALA A 179 6.01 9.82 25.94
CA ALA A 179 6.35 10.27 27.28
C ALA A 179 6.10 9.18 28.32
N ALA A 180 4.91 8.56 28.32
CA ALA A 180 4.56 7.48 29.25
C ALA A 180 5.46 6.23 29.11
N GLU A 181 5.77 5.81 27.88
CA GLU A 181 6.67 4.68 27.63
C GLU A 181 8.10 4.99 28.10
N SER A 182 8.58 6.22 27.87
CA SER A 182 9.92 6.65 28.29
C SER A 182 10.04 6.74 29.82
N THR A 183 9.01 7.25 30.51
CA THR A 183 9.01 7.31 31.97
C THR A 183 8.92 5.91 32.58
N LEU A 184 8.07 5.04 32.02
CA LEU A 184 7.96 3.64 32.46
C LEU A 184 9.28 2.89 32.28
N LEU A 185 9.99 3.09 31.16
CA LEU A 185 11.30 2.50 30.93
C LEU A 185 12.35 3.00 31.91
N ARG A 186 12.37 4.32 32.19
CA ARG A 186 13.27 4.92 33.18
C ARG A 186 13.03 4.33 34.57
N LEU A 187 11.79 4.34 35.03
CA LEU A 187 11.41 3.77 36.33
C LEU A 187 11.70 2.27 36.43
N LYS A 188 11.53 1.51 35.34
CA LYS A 188 11.90 0.09 35.29
C LYS A 188 13.40 -0.11 35.52
N LYS A 189 14.26 0.72 34.93
CA LYS A 189 15.72 0.64 35.12
C LYS A 189 16.12 1.01 36.54
N GLU A 190 15.61 2.13 37.05
CA GLU A 190 15.84 2.58 38.42
C GLU A 190 15.40 1.51 39.44
N ALA A 191 14.26 0.85 39.21
CA ALA A 191 13.79 -0.24 40.05
C ALA A 191 14.71 -1.47 40.03
N ILE A 192 15.27 -1.84 38.87
CA ILE A 192 16.24 -2.94 38.77
C ILE A 192 17.53 -2.56 39.51
N GLU A 193 18.01 -1.33 39.37
CA GLU A 193 19.22 -0.85 40.05
C GLU A 193 19.08 -0.79 41.58
N ALA A 194 17.86 -0.59 42.09
CA ALA A 194 17.57 -0.59 43.52
C ALA A 194 17.56 -2.01 44.14
N LEU A 195 17.54 -3.09 43.34
CA LEU A 195 17.54 -4.46 43.86
C LEU A 195 18.90 -4.89 44.44
N PRO A 196 18.95 -5.88 45.34
CA PRO A 196 20.19 -6.54 45.74
C PRO A 196 20.85 -7.29 44.55
N ASP A 197 22.18 -7.44 44.59
CA ASP A 197 22.99 -7.91 43.44
C ASP A 197 22.63 -9.33 42.96
N ASN A 198 22.23 -10.21 43.88
CA ASN A 198 21.74 -11.55 43.56
C ASN A 198 20.44 -11.52 42.73
N LEU A 199 19.54 -10.57 43.00
CA LEU A 199 18.26 -10.44 42.28
C LEU A 199 18.39 -9.60 41.00
N LYS A 200 19.33 -8.65 40.96
CA LYS A 200 19.67 -7.88 39.76
C LYS A 200 20.03 -8.77 38.58
N ALA A 201 20.90 -9.75 38.81
CA ALA A 201 21.35 -10.68 37.77
C ALA A 201 20.18 -11.46 37.16
N ALA A 202 19.23 -11.90 37.98
CA ALA A 202 18.03 -12.60 37.52
C ALA A 202 17.06 -11.67 36.76
N ALA A 203 16.89 -10.42 37.21
CA ALA A 203 15.96 -9.46 36.61
C ALA A 203 16.42 -8.93 35.23
N LEU A 204 17.72 -9.00 34.93
CA LEU A 204 18.26 -8.60 33.63
C LEU A 204 17.99 -9.62 32.51
N VAL A 205 17.70 -10.88 32.86
CA VAL A 205 17.41 -11.93 31.89
C VAL A 205 15.98 -11.74 31.36
N PRO A 206 15.77 -11.66 30.03
CA PRO A 206 14.43 -11.56 29.46
C PRO A 206 13.66 -12.85 29.68
N ASP A 207 12.42 -12.72 30.18
CA ASP A 207 11.50 -13.85 30.31
C ASP A 207 10.99 -14.28 28.92
N LEU A 208 11.20 -15.54 28.58
CA LEU A 208 10.80 -16.17 27.32
C LEU A 208 9.51 -17.00 27.46
N THR A 209 8.87 -16.99 28.62
CA THR A 209 7.57 -17.66 28.79
C THR A 209 6.54 -17.07 27.81
N PRO A 210 5.79 -17.91 27.09
CA PRO A 210 4.78 -17.41 26.16
C PRO A 210 3.66 -16.72 26.93
N PHE A 211 3.02 -15.74 26.30
CA PHE A 211 1.86 -15.08 26.89
C PHE A 211 0.72 -16.10 27.16
N PRO A 212 -0.02 -15.93 28.26
CA PRO A 212 -1.10 -16.85 28.60
C PRO A 212 -2.19 -16.84 27.53
N ALA A 213 -2.65 -18.02 27.12
CA ALA A 213 -3.69 -18.18 26.10
C ALA A 213 -5.03 -17.53 26.48
N ASN A 214 -5.26 -17.29 27.78
CA ASN A 214 -6.49 -16.68 28.31
C ASN A 214 -6.51 -15.14 28.22
N ARG A 215 -5.55 -14.50 27.55
CA ARG A 215 -5.55 -13.06 27.33
C ARG A 215 -6.49 -12.70 26.17
N PHE A 216 -7.75 -12.45 26.50
CA PHE A 216 -8.74 -12.01 25.52
C PHE A 216 -8.53 -10.54 25.11
N MET A 217 -8.78 -10.24 23.84
CA MET A 217 -8.86 -8.85 23.37
C MET A 217 -10.13 -8.21 23.92
N ALA A 218 -10.08 -6.91 24.22
CA ALA A 218 -11.26 -6.16 24.60
C ALA A 218 -12.28 -6.18 23.44
N THR A 219 -13.46 -6.72 23.69
CA THR A 219 -14.59 -6.74 22.76
C THR A 219 -15.46 -5.51 22.96
N LEU A 220 -16.21 -5.12 21.92
CA LEU A 220 -17.13 -3.97 21.99
C LEU A 220 -18.24 -4.19 23.04
N THR A 221 -18.66 -5.43 23.22
CA THR A 221 -19.70 -5.85 24.17
C THR A 221 -19.13 -6.83 25.20
N PRO A 222 -19.60 -6.79 26.46
CA PRO A 222 -19.21 -7.76 27.48
C PRO A 222 -19.69 -9.19 27.14
N PRO A 223 -19.15 -10.23 27.79
CA PRO A 223 -19.53 -11.62 27.54
C PRO A 223 -21.01 -11.88 27.89
N ILE A 224 -21.69 -12.67 27.05
CA ILE A 224 -23.08 -13.08 27.31
C ILE A 224 -23.08 -14.21 28.36
N PRO A 225 -23.85 -14.10 29.45
CA PRO A 225 -23.89 -15.14 30.48
C PRO A 225 -24.45 -16.45 29.92
N GLY A 226 -23.80 -17.57 30.25
CA GLY A 226 -24.23 -18.92 29.84
C GLY A 226 -24.08 -19.23 28.34
N TYR A 227 -23.43 -18.37 27.55
CA TYR A 227 -23.22 -18.63 26.12
C TYR A 227 -22.30 -19.83 25.88
N ILE A 228 -21.21 -19.93 26.64
CA ILE A 228 -20.27 -21.06 26.57
C ILE A 228 -20.98 -22.36 26.96
N ASP A 229 -21.78 -22.34 28.03
CA ASP A 229 -22.51 -23.52 28.51
C ASP A 229 -23.45 -24.04 27.42
N LYS A 230 -24.23 -23.16 26.77
CA LYS A 230 -25.10 -23.52 25.64
C LYS A 230 -24.34 -24.14 24.47
N ILE A 231 -23.16 -23.61 24.13
CA ILE A 231 -22.31 -24.19 23.07
C ILE A 231 -21.81 -25.57 23.48
N THR A 232 -21.33 -25.72 24.71
CA THR A 232 -20.83 -27.01 25.18
C THR A 232 -21.94 -28.06 25.25
N GLU A 233 -23.15 -27.69 25.67
CA GLU A 233 -24.32 -28.57 25.65
C GLU A 233 -24.74 -28.96 24.23
N ALA A 234 -24.75 -28.02 23.30
CA ALA A 234 -25.05 -28.30 21.89
C ALA A 234 -23.99 -29.19 21.23
N ALA A 235 -22.71 -28.98 21.55
CA ALA A 235 -21.60 -29.82 21.10
C ALA A 235 -21.71 -31.25 21.66
N LYS A 236 -22.02 -31.40 22.95
CA LYS A 236 -22.29 -32.71 23.57
C LYS A 236 -23.47 -33.43 22.89
N LYS A 237 -24.55 -32.70 22.58
CA LYS A 237 -25.73 -33.26 21.88
C LYS A 237 -25.46 -33.67 20.43
N SER A 238 -24.53 -33.01 19.74
CA SER A 238 -24.20 -33.31 18.33
C SER A 238 -23.14 -34.41 18.20
N ALA A 239 -22.15 -34.48 19.10
CA ALA A 239 -21.12 -35.52 19.10
C ALA A 239 -21.69 -36.94 19.31
N GLY A 240 -22.84 -37.08 19.99
CA GLY A 240 -23.51 -38.36 20.17
C GLY A 240 -24.28 -38.89 18.94
N LYS A 241 -24.40 -38.11 17.85
CA LYS A 241 -25.20 -38.48 16.67
C LYS A 241 -24.38 -39.01 15.49
N GLU A 242 -23.06 -39.11 15.60
CA GLU A 242 -22.20 -39.56 14.49
C GLU A 242 -21.43 -40.83 14.85
N LYS A 243 -22.10 -41.98 14.69
CA LYS A 243 -21.56 -43.28 14.20
C LYS A 243 -22.64 -44.37 14.22
N LEU A 244 -23.29 -44.55 13.07
CA LEU A 244 -23.89 -45.81 12.61
C LEU A 244 -23.87 -45.75 11.08
N ARG A 245 -22.69 -46.01 10.53
CA ARG A 245 -22.48 -46.38 9.12
C ARG A 245 -21.41 -47.46 9.09
#